data_AF-X1AUL7-F1
#
_entry.id   AF-X1AUL7-F1
#
_cell.length_a   1.000
_cell.length_b   1.000
_cell.length_c   1.000
_cell.angle_alpha   90.00
_cell.angle_beta   90.00
_cell.angle_gamma   90.00
#
_symmetry.space_group_name_H-M   'P 1'
#
loop_
_entity.id
_entity.type
_entity.pdbx_description
1 polymer ?
#
loop_
_entity_poly.entity_id
_entity_poly.type
_entity_poly.pdbx_seq_one_letter_code
_entity_poly.pdbx_strand_id
1 'polypeptide(L)'
;AFRNHMHWSEFIGGDVIISPPHKWQLRFNAGDIEIISRIDKPVEPKIVEELLRKFADFRRAYAEDGLKTTEFDAFGSTVRTLRQFIAACADLSSLIRDFMMPDPEI
;
A
#
# COMPACT_ATOMS: atom_id res chain seq x y z
N ALA A 1 1.66 -0.05 -2.50
CA ALA A 1 2.18 1.33 -2.43
C ALA A 1 3.61 1.28 -1.88
N PHE A 2 4.56 1.93 -2.56
CA PHE A 2 5.94 2.08 -2.08
C PHE A 2 6.16 3.54 -1.67
N ARG A 3 6.87 3.77 -0.56
CA ARG A 3 7.22 5.12 -0.04
C ARG A 3 8.72 5.30 0.17
N ASN A 4 9.42 4.20 0.41
CA ASN A 4 10.87 4.09 0.55
C ASN A 4 11.30 2.71 0.01
N HIS A 5 12.60 2.45 -0.04
CA HIS A 5 13.13 1.18 -0.52
C HIS A 5 12.91 0.01 0.46
N MET A 6 12.71 0.29 1.75
CA MET A 6 12.55 -0.72 2.80
C MET A 6 11.32 -1.61 2.57
N HIS A 7 10.29 -1.11 1.89
CA HIS A 7 9.14 -1.92 1.45
C HIS A 7 9.53 -3.08 0.52
N TRP A 8 10.71 -3.05 -0.10
CA TRP A 8 11.27 -4.15 -0.87
C TRP A 8 12.46 -4.79 -0.16
N SER A 9 13.42 -4.00 0.33
CA SER A 9 14.66 -4.55 0.88
C SER A 9 14.46 -5.41 2.14
N GLU A 10 13.46 -5.08 2.97
CA GLU A 10 13.15 -5.86 4.18
C GLU A 10 12.35 -7.14 3.89
N PHE A 11 11.79 -7.27 2.67
CA PHE A 11 11.07 -8.47 2.24
C PHE A 11 11.94 -9.46 1.45
N ILE A 12 13.22 -9.15 1.19
CA ILE A 12 14.13 -10.04 0.47
C ILE A 12 14.28 -11.36 1.25
N GLY A 13 14.13 -12.48 0.53
CA GLY A 13 14.20 -13.84 1.08
C GLY A 13 12.86 -14.51 1.34
N GLY A 14 11.74 -13.76 1.29
CA GLY A 14 10.40 -14.34 1.44
C GLY A 14 9.89 -15.04 0.17
N ASP A 15 9.00 -16.02 0.35
CA ASP A 15 8.25 -16.66 -0.74
C ASP A 15 7.10 -15.75 -1.21
N VAL A 16 7.45 -14.63 -1.86
CA VAL A 16 6.51 -13.59 -2.28
C VAL A 16 6.87 -13.00 -3.64
N ILE A 17 5.85 -12.62 -4.41
CA ILE A 17 6.03 -11.80 -5.63
C ILE A 17 5.77 -10.35 -5.26
N ILE A 18 6.76 -9.49 -5.51
CA ILE A 18 6.65 -8.05 -5.28
C ILE A 18 6.47 -7.35 -6.63
N SER A 19 5.41 -6.56 -6.77
CA SER A 19 5.06 -5.82 -8.00
C SER A 19 5.28 -4.30 -7.85
N PRO A 20 6.54 -3.82 -7.84
CA PRO A 20 6.82 -2.40 -7.72
C PRO A 20 6.38 -1.63 -8.98
N PRO A 21 5.85 -0.41 -8.86
CA PRO A 21 5.62 0.46 -10.01
C PRO A 21 6.92 0.75 -10.77
N HIS A 22 6.83 1.06 -12.07
CA HIS A 22 7.98 1.30 -12.95
C HIS A 22 9.06 2.23 -12.35
N LYS A 23 8.66 3.36 -11.75
CA LYS A 23 9.60 4.29 -11.11
C LYS A 23 10.43 3.65 -9.98
N TRP A 24 9.86 2.70 -9.24
CA TRP A 24 10.57 1.95 -8.20
C TRP A 24 11.46 0.85 -8.78
N GLN A 25 11.03 0.17 -9.84
CA GLN A 25 11.87 -0.80 -10.57
C GLN A 25 13.18 -0.15 -11.04
N LEU A 26 13.10 1.02 -11.68
CA LEU A 26 14.29 1.77 -12.11
C LEU A 26 15.20 2.13 -10.93
N ARG A 27 14.63 2.56 -9.80
CA ARG A 27 15.39 2.92 -8.60
C ARG A 27 16.10 1.73 -7.98
N PHE A 28 15.46 0.56 -7.92
CA PHE A 28 16.09 -0.65 -7.40
C PHE A 28 17.21 -1.14 -8.30
N ASN A 29 16.99 -1.13 -9.62
CA ASN A 29 18.03 -1.55 -10.58
C ASN A 29 19.27 -0.64 -10.56
N ALA A 30 19.08 0.66 -10.30
CA ALA A 30 20.18 1.62 -10.20
C ALA A 30 20.76 1.77 -8.78
N GLY A 31 20.15 1.11 -7.79
CA GLY A 31 20.51 1.24 -6.38
C GLY A 31 21.66 0.32 -5.98
N ASP A 32 22.30 0.65 -4.87
CA ASP A 32 23.39 -0.08 -4.22
C ASP A 32 22.91 -0.90 -3.00
N ILE A 33 21.61 -1.17 -2.94
CA ILE A 33 21.00 -1.92 -1.83
C ILE A 33 21.46 -3.37 -1.89
N GLU A 34 22.06 -3.82 -0.79
CA GLU A 34 22.56 -5.18 -0.67
C GLU A 34 21.42 -6.22 -0.70
N ILE A 35 21.52 -7.19 -1.63
CA ILE A 35 20.59 -8.29 -1.80
C ILE A 35 20.92 -9.41 -0.82
N ILE A 36 20.47 -9.25 0.43
CA ILE A 36 20.58 -10.25 1.48
C ILE A 36 19.20 -10.57 2.06
N SER A 37 19.01 -11.80 2.50
CA SER A 37 17.76 -12.20 3.16
C SER A 37 17.56 -11.40 4.45
N ARG A 38 16.38 -10.79 4.59
CA ARG A 38 15.95 -10.02 5.77
C ARG A 38 14.59 -10.44 6.30
N ILE A 39 13.84 -11.28 5.57
CA ILE A 39 12.47 -11.65 5.96
C ILE A 39 12.38 -12.29 7.36
N ASP A 40 13.38 -13.07 7.76
CA ASP A 40 13.43 -13.73 9.06
C ASP A 40 13.96 -12.83 10.18
N LYS A 41 14.42 -11.61 9.86
CA LYS A 41 14.89 -10.65 10.86
C LYS A 41 13.67 -9.99 11.50
N PRO A 42 13.42 -10.18 12.81
CA PRO A 42 12.28 -9.56 13.45
C PRO A 42 12.43 -8.04 13.48
N VAL A 43 11.30 -7.34 13.37
CA VAL A 43 11.24 -5.90 13.65
C VAL A 43 11.61 -5.67 15.11
N GLU A 44 12.39 -4.63 15.39
CA GLU A 44 12.78 -4.27 16.76
C GLU A 44 11.54 -4.11 17.66
N PRO A 45 11.46 -4.81 18.82
CA PRO A 45 10.28 -4.78 19.68
C PRO A 45 9.85 -3.37 20.10
N LYS A 46 10.82 -2.50 20.41
CA LYS A 46 10.57 -1.10 20.78
C LYS A 46 9.81 -0.31 19.70
N ILE A 47 10.04 -0.60 18.42
CA ILE A 47 9.33 0.05 17.31
C ILE A 47 7.86 -0.39 17.33
N VAL A 48 7.63 -1.70 17.43
CA VAL A 48 6.28 -2.27 17.46
C VAL A 48 5.52 -1.76 18.69
N GLU A 49 6.14 -1.77 19.87
CA GLU A 49 5.56 -1.23 21.11
C GLU A 49 5.16 0.24 20.98
N GLU A 50 6.02 1.08 20.41
CA GLU A 50 5.71 2.50 20.20
C GLU A 50 4.55 2.70 19.22
N LEU A 51 4.49 1.92 18.14
CA LEU A 51 3.39 1.98 17.18
C LEU A 51 2.06 1.53 17.81
N LEU A 52 2.09 0.41 18.54
CA LEU A 52 0.94 -0.07 19.31
C LEU A 52 0.49 1.01 20.29
N ARG A 53 1.41 1.64 21.05
CA ARG A 53 1.05 2.68 22.03
C ARG A 53 0.43 3.91 21.38
N LYS A 54 1.01 4.41 20.29
CA LYS A 54 0.64 5.71 19.69
C LYS A 54 -0.53 5.65 18.71
N PHE A 55 -0.74 4.53 18.02
CA PHE A 55 -1.69 4.46 16.92
C PHE A 55 -2.75 3.39 17.18
N ALA A 56 -3.97 3.82 17.52
CA ALA A 56 -5.10 2.92 17.74
C ALA A 56 -5.41 2.05 16.50
N ASP A 57 -5.37 2.64 15.30
CA ASP A 57 -5.60 1.90 14.05
C ASP A 57 -4.49 0.87 13.77
N PHE A 58 -3.24 1.18 14.12
CA PHE A 58 -2.15 0.20 14.01
C PHE A 58 -2.41 -0.98 14.96
N ARG A 59 -2.78 -0.71 16.21
CA ARG A 59 -3.13 -1.76 17.18
C ARG A 59 -4.23 -2.68 16.67
N ARG A 60 -5.29 -2.10 16.10
CA ARG A 60 -6.41 -2.84 15.52
C ARG A 60 -6.00 -3.68 14.31
N ALA A 61 -5.15 -3.14 13.44
CA ALA A 61 -4.71 -3.83 12.22
C ALA A 61 -3.57 -4.85 12.46
N TYR A 62 -2.80 -4.69 13.54
CA TYR A 62 -1.64 -5.51 13.85
C TYR A 62 -1.98 -6.73 14.73
N ALA A 63 -2.90 -6.58 15.69
CA ALA A 63 -3.30 -7.68 16.57
C ALA A 63 -4.18 -8.70 15.82
N GLU A 64 -3.96 -9.99 16.07
CA GLU A 64 -4.69 -11.10 15.43
C GLU A 64 -6.22 -10.99 15.61
N ASP A 65 -6.66 -10.49 16.76
CA ASP A 65 -8.06 -10.27 17.13
C ASP A 65 -8.46 -8.78 17.14
N GLY A 66 -7.61 -7.90 16.61
CA GLY A 66 -7.78 -6.44 16.67
C GLY A 66 -8.89 -5.89 15.78
N LEU A 67 -9.39 -6.69 14.82
CA LEU A 67 -10.46 -6.31 13.89
C LEU A 67 -11.32 -7.53 13.53
N LYS A 68 -12.62 -7.48 13.81
CA LYS A 68 -13.54 -8.53 13.38
C LYS A 68 -13.82 -8.42 11.88
N THR A 69 -14.14 -9.53 11.24
CA THR A 69 -14.55 -9.56 9.82
C THR A 69 -15.67 -8.57 9.51
N THR A 70 -16.65 -8.43 10.42
CA THR A 70 -17.79 -7.50 10.27
C THR A 70 -17.41 -6.03 10.38
N GLU A 71 -16.23 -5.70 10.90
CA GLU A 71 -15.74 -4.34 11.07
C GLU A 71 -14.81 -3.90 9.92
N PHE A 72 -14.38 -4.84 9.08
CA PHE A 72 -13.36 -4.61 8.06
C PHE A 72 -13.81 -3.60 6.99
N ASP A 73 -15.05 -3.70 6.52
CA ASP A 73 -15.60 -2.83 5.48
C ASP A 73 -15.80 -1.39 5.97
N ALA A 74 -15.93 -1.20 7.27
CA ALA A 74 -16.03 0.11 7.91
C ALA A 74 -14.67 0.66 8.38
N PHE A 75 -13.59 -0.12 8.29
CA PHE A 75 -12.27 0.31 8.73
C PHE A 75 -11.75 1.43 7.83
N GLY A 76 -11.17 2.49 8.44
CA GLY A 76 -10.89 3.74 7.74
C GLY A 76 -9.96 3.59 6.53
N SER A 77 -8.98 2.67 6.60
CA SER A 77 -8.09 2.37 5.47
C SER A 77 -8.84 1.65 4.33
N THR A 78 -9.68 0.67 4.65
CA THR A 78 -10.55 -0.03 3.69
C THR A 78 -11.46 0.96 2.97
N VAL A 79 -12.19 1.78 3.71
CA VAL A 79 -13.10 2.79 3.15
C VAL A 79 -12.34 3.77 2.26
N ARG A 80 -11.17 4.24 2.69
CA ARG A 80 -10.33 5.15 1.89
C ARG A 80 -9.90 4.51 0.57
N THR A 81 -9.45 3.26 0.60
CA THR A 81 -9.04 2.51 -0.59
C THR A 81 -10.23 2.31 -1.53
N LEU A 82 -11.37 1.86 -1.03
CA LEU A 82 -12.58 1.66 -1.86
C LEU A 82 -13.02 2.96 -2.53
N ARG A 83 -13.03 4.08 -1.79
CA ARG A 83 -13.35 5.39 -2.35
C ARG A 83 -12.40 5.81 -3.48
N GLN A 84 -11.11 5.52 -3.36
CA GLN A 84 -10.13 5.82 -4.41
C GLN A 84 -10.40 5.01 -5.69
N PHE A 85 -10.69 3.71 -5.57
CA PHE A 85 -11.02 2.87 -6.73
C PHE A 85 -12.35 3.27 -7.38
N ILE A 86 -13.38 3.54 -6.57
CA ILE A 86 -14.68 3.99 -7.08
C ILE A 86 -14.53 5.31 -7.84
N ALA A 87 -13.78 6.27 -7.29
CA ALA A 87 -13.51 7.53 -7.96
C ALA A 87 -12.78 7.33 -9.29
N ALA A 88 -11.72 6.50 -9.32
CA ALA A 88 -10.99 6.21 -10.55
C ALA A 88 -11.87 5.59 -11.65
N CYS A 89 -12.84 4.73 -11.29
CA CYS A 89 -13.82 4.18 -12.24
C CYS A 89 -14.75 5.26 -12.80
N ALA A 90 -15.20 6.19 -11.94
CA ALA A 90 -16.02 7.32 -12.35
C ALA A 90 -15.25 8.27 -13.29
N ASP A 91 -13.99 8.60 -12.93
CA ASP A 91 -13.11 9.45 -13.73
C ASP A 91 -12.84 8.84 -15.11
N LEU A 92 -12.56 7.53 -15.17
CA LEU A 92 -12.39 6.83 -16.45
C LEU A 92 -13.66 6.91 -17.30
N SER A 93 -14.83 6.70 -16.70
CA SER A 93 -16.10 6.79 -17.41
C SER A 93 -16.36 8.20 -17.94
N SER A 94 -15.97 9.24 -17.19
CA SER A 94 -16.05 10.63 -17.64
C SER A 94 -15.12 10.87 -18.83
N LEU A 95 -13.85 10.47 -18.70
CA LEU A 95 -12.86 10.63 -19.77
C LEU A 95 -13.31 10.00 -21.09
N ILE A 96 -13.85 8.77 -21.06
CA ILE A 96 -14.35 8.12 -22.27
C ILE A 96 -15.54 8.89 -22.86
N ARG A 97 -16.43 9.45 -22.03
CA ARG A 97 -17.57 10.23 -22.53
C ARG A 97 -17.11 11.52 -23.20
N ASP A 98 -16.08 12.18 -22.69
CA ASP A 98 -15.52 13.38 -23.32
C ASP A 98 -14.92 13.08 -24.70
N PHE A 99 -14.34 11.87 -24.91
CA PHE A 99 -13.92 11.43 -26.24
C PHE A 99 -15.09 11.10 -27.17
N MET A 100 -16.19 10.54 -26.64
CA MET A 100 -17.36 10.16 -27.43
C MET A 100 -18.23 11.35 -27.83
N MET A 101 -18.34 12.35 -26.95
CA MET A 101 -19.10 13.57 -27.13
C MET A 101 -18.20 14.75 -26.77
N PRO A 102 -17.30 15.17 -27.69
CA PRO A 102 -16.39 16.28 -27.45
C PRO A 102 -17.14 17.56 -27.08
N ASP A 103 -16.57 18.34 -26.17
CA ASP A 103 -17.10 19.64 -25.80
C ASP A 103 -17.13 20.55 -27.04
N PRO A 104 -18.30 21.08 -27.46
CA PRO A 104 -18.39 21.95 -28.62
C PRO A 104 -17.75 23.34 -28.41
N GLU A 105 -17.45 23.72 -27.17
CA GLU A 105 -16.88 25.03 -26.81
C GLU A 105 -15.34 25.02 -26.69
N ILE A 106 -14.69 23.86 -26.87
CA ILE A 106 -13.21 23.70 -26.90
C ILE A 106 -12.70 23.55 -28.33
#